data_AF-A0A1H9J3V0-F1
#
_entry.id   AF-A0A1H9J3V0-F1
#
_cell.length_a   1.000
_cell.length_b   1.000
_cell.length_c   1.000
_cell.angle_alpha   90.00
_cell.angle_beta   90.00
_cell.angle_gamma   90.00
#
_symmetry.space_group_name_H-M   'P 1'
#
loop_
_entity.id
_entity.type
_entity.pdbx_description
1 polymer ?
#
loop_
_entity_poly.entity_id
_entity_poly.type
_entity_poly.pdbx_seq_one_letter_code
_entity_poly.pdbx_strand_id
1 'polypeptide(L)'
;MREIRVRQNIHEHVHAISGAFVVKGRGSVRELFVHPVKGLGAQPLDRVWLRPGGGMPNDRIFALARPDGGHRPGTRTGLSKKEFFALVSDHRLAGLDTHLDVESDVLTVRVAGHDVLKADLGTAEGAGAAVRFFTRVLDLPAGTAPVLAREPGRRFTDANALGDGPMNWLTVVNLASVRDLEARTGTTIDPKRFRANVLVDGLSAWSELDLVGQEFYLGGVRVRGVRRTKRCAATEVAPGTGLRDLPVVTLIQRTRGHHFMGIHVEVLTAGLLEKGGEVVVGSAPAGQRVG
;
A
#
# COMPACT_ATOMS: atom_id res chain seq x y z
N MET A 1 8.54 14.65 -30.35
CA MET A 1 9.25 13.49 -30.96
C MET A 1 9.62 12.37 -29.97
N ARG A 2 9.79 12.65 -28.66
CA ARG A 2 10.07 11.62 -27.63
C ARG A 2 8.82 10.83 -27.16
N GLU A 3 7.61 11.39 -27.25
CA GLU A 3 6.35 10.74 -26.84
C GLU A 3 5.91 9.58 -27.73
N ILE A 4 6.16 9.67 -29.05
CA ILE A 4 5.80 8.62 -30.02
C ILE A 4 6.64 7.36 -29.79
N ARG A 5 7.88 7.52 -29.31
CA ARG A 5 8.82 6.42 -29.07
C ARG A 5 8.48 5.61 -27.81
N VAL A 6 7.74 6.18 -26.84
CA VAL A 6 7.27 5.46 -25.65
C VAL A 6 6.10 4.55 -25.99
N ARG A 7 5.17 4.99 -26.86
CA ARG A 7 4.05 4.15 -27.32
C ARG A 7 4.49 3.03 -28.26
N GLN A 8 5.47 3.27 -29.14
CA GLN A 8 6.06 2.21 -29.98
C GLN A 8 6.81 1.14 -29.15
N ASN A 9 7.46 1.53 -28.05
CA ASN A 9 8.16 0.60 -27.17
C ASN A 9 7.24 -0.42 -26.46
N ILE A 10 5.96 -0.11 -26.26
CA ILE A 10 5.00 -1.05 -25.63
C ILE A 10 4.62 -2.16 -26.63
N HIS A 11 4.44 -1.81 -27.91
CA HIS A 11 4.20 -2.82 -28.95
C HIS A 11 5.43 -3.67 -29.21
N GLU A 12 6.65 -3.10 -29.21
CA GLU A 12 7.87 -3.87 -29.45
C GLU A 12 8.30 -4.73 -28.25
N HIS A 13 8.11 -4.29 -26.99
CA HIS A 13 8.45 -5.12 -25.83
C HIS A 13 7.44 -6.25 -25.56
N VAL A 14 6.18 -6.11 -25.99
CA VAL A 14 5.22 -7.23 -25.99
C VAL A 14 5.55 -8.23 -27.11
N HIS A 15 6.23 -7.80 -28.18
CA HIS A 15 6.65 -8.66 -29.30
C HIS A 15 8.07 -9.26 -29.18
N ALA A 16 8.93 -8.73 -28.32
CA ALA A 16 10.32 -9.21 -28.16
C ALA A 16 10.50 -10.36 -27.15
N ILE A 17 9.41 -10.98 -26.68
CA ILE A 17 9.46 -12.24 -25.94
C ILE A 17 9.27 -13.35 -26.98
N SER A 18 10.36 -13.98 -27.38
CA SER A 18 10.38 -15.19 -28.22
C SER A 18 9.77 -16.37 -27.45
N GLY A 19 8.43 -16.38 -27.38
CA GLY A 19 7.56 -17.31 -26.67
C GLY A 19 6.26 -16.61 -26.33
N ALA A 20 5.24 -16.74 -27.18
CA ALA A 20 3.99 -15.96 -27.12
C ALA A 20 3.35 -15.99 -25.72
N PHE A 21 3.43 -14.86 -24.99
CA PHE A 21 2.73 -14.69 -23.72
C PHE A 21 1.22 -14.79 -23.96
N VAL A 22 0.57 -15.83 -23.43
CA VAL A 22 -0.87 -16.03 -23.61
C VAL A 22 -1.61 -15.14 -22.62
N VAL A 23 -2.24 -14.08 -23.14
CA VAL A 23 -3.02 -13.14 -22.34
C VAL A 23 -4.30 -13.84 -21.85
N LYS A 24 -4.47 -13.90 -20.53
CA LYS A 24 -5.65 -14.46 -19.84
C LYS A 24 -6.58 -13.37 -19.30
N GLY A 25 -6.11 -12.14 -19.20
CA GLY A 25 -6.92 -11.00 -18.75
C GLY A 25 -6.21 -9.67 -18.98
N ARG A 26 -7.01 -8.61 -19.19
CA ARG A 26 -6.53 -7.24 -19.33
C ARG A 26 -7.27 -6.33 -18.36
N GLY A 27 -6.58 -5.30 -17.90
CA GLY A 27 -7.12 -4.29 -17.01
C GLY A 27 -6.31 -3.00 -17.10
N SER A 28 -6.51 -2.10 -16.15
CA SER A 28 -5.75 -0.86 -16.04
C SER A 28 -5.52 -0.46 -14.59
N VAL A 29 -4.43 0.25 -14.34
CA VAL A 29 -4.18 0.96 -13.08
C VAL A 29 -5.12 2.15 -13.03
N ARG A 30 -5.93 2.23 -11.98
CA ARG A 30 -6.89 3.33 -11.77
C ARG A 30 -6.35 4.37 -10.81
N GLU A 31 -5.74 3.93 -9.71
CA GLU A 31 -5.18 4.81 -8.69
C GLU A 31 -3.86 4.27 -8.17
N LEU A 32 -2.98 5.20 -7.81
CA LEU A 32 -1.71 4.93 -7.16
C LEU A 32 -1.64 5.71 -5.85
N PHE A 33 -1.15 5.05 -4.81
CA PHE A 33 -1.03 5.64 -3.48
C PHE A 33 0.30 5.28 -2.83
N VAL A 34 0.82 6.26 -2.09
CA VAL A 34 1.84 6.08 -1.07
C VAL A 34 1.24 6.35 0.30
N HIS A 35 1.69 5.63 1.33
CA HIS A 35 1.31 5.85 2.72
C HIS A 35 2.54 6.21 3.55
N PRO A 36 3.05 7.44 3.52
CA PRO A 36 4.40 7.71 4.02
C PRO A 36 4.61 7.46 5.51
N VAL A 37 3.54 7.60 6.30
CA VAL A 37 3.53 7.29 7.73
C VAL A 37 2.59 6.11 8.00
N LYS A 38 3.10 5.08 8.68
CA LYS A 38 2.28 3.94 9.12
C LYS A 38 1.11 4.44 9.97
N GLY A 39 -0.10 3.99 9.62
CA GLY A 39 -1.30 4.34 10.36
C GLY A 39 -1.98 5.65 9.92
N LEU A 40 -1.34 6.47 9.07
CA LEU A 40 -1.93 7.71 8.55
C LEU A 40 -2.48 7.54 7.12
N GLY A 41 -3.03 8.62 6.55
CA GLY A 41 -3.73 8.67 5.28
C GLY A 41 -2.88 8.26 4.06
N ALA A 42 -3.54 8.13 2.91
CA ALA A 42 -2.90 7.90 1.62
C ALA A 42 -2.63 9.23 0.92
N GLN A 43 -1.48 9.36 0.26
CA GLN A 43 -1.20 10.42 -0.69
C GLN A 43 -1.32 9.86 -2.12
N PRO A 44 -2.17 10.46 -2.98
CA PRO A 44 -2.30 10.02 -4.36
C PRO A 44 -1.03 10.32 -5.14
N LEU A 45 -0.72 9.44 -6.09
CA LEU A 45 0.36 9.61 -7.07
C LEU A 45 -0.23 9.51 -8.48
N ASP A 46 0.27 10.28 -9.43
CA ASP A 46 -0.07 10.09 -10.84
C ASP A 46 0.83 9.05 -11.50
N ARG A 47 2.10 9.01 -11.08
CA ARG A 47 3.12 8.08 -11.56
C ARG A 47 4.20 7.83 -10.53
N VAL A 48 4.91 6.72 -10.66
CA VAL A 48 6.01 6.33 -9.77
C VAL A 48 7.03 5.46 -10.50
N TRP A 49 8.32 5.67 -10.22
CA TRP A 49 9.38 4.82 -10.73
C TRP A 49 9.63 3.66 -9.76
N LEU A 50 9.47 2.42 -10.24
CA LEU A 50 9.71 1.21 -9.47
C LEU A 50 11.07 0.61 -9.80
N ARG A 51 11.68 -0.07 -8.82
CA ARG A 51 12.97 -0.76 -8.94
C ARG A 51 12.80 -2.23 -8.51
N PRO A 52 13.54 -3.19 -9.13
CA PRO A 52 13.52 -4.59 -8.72
C PRO A 52 13.82 -4.76 -7.24
N GLY A 53 13.03 -5.59 -6.55
CA GLY A 53 13.14 -5.82 -5.10
C GLY A 53 12.85 -4.59 -4.21
N GLY A 54 12.55 -3.44 -4.81
CA GLY A 54 12.19 -2.20 -4.12
C GLY A 54 10.69 -2.08 -3.92
N GLY A 55 10.30 -1.49 -2.79
CA GLY A 55 8.91 -1.16 -2.52
C GLY A 55 8.46 0.12 -3.21
N MET A 56 7.19 0.46 -3.03
CA MET A 56 6.68 1.79 -3.37
C MET A 56 7.60 2.84 -2.73
N PRO A 57 8.21 3.75 -3.51
CA PRO A 57 9.03 4.84 -3.00
C PRO A 57 8.29 5.60 -1.91
N ASN A 58 8.99 5.89 -0.81
CA ASN A 58 8.48 6.63 0.34
C ASN A 58 7.26 6.00 1.05
N ASP A 59 6.91 4.75 0.77
CA ASP A 59 5.81 4.08 1.45
C ASP A 59 6.22 3.60 2.85
N ARG A 60 5.48 4.07 3.86
CA ARG A 60 5.63 3.72 5.28
C ARG A 60 7.07 3.89 5.78
N ILE A 61 7.75 4.95 5.35
CA ILE A 61 9.12 5.29 5.78
C ILE A 61 9.17 5.84 7.21
N PHE A 62 8.04 6.32 7.72
CA PHE A 62 7.85 6.68 9.12
C PHE A 62 6.81 5.77 9.79
N ALA A 63 6.93 5.61 11.10
CA ALA A 63 5.88 5.05 11.96
C ALA A 63 5.90 5.67 13.35
N LEU A 64 4.79 5.51 14.07
CA LEU A 64 4.72 5.81 15.50
C LEU A 64 4.81 4.46 16.23
N ALA A 65 5.98 4.16 16.81
CA ALA A 65 6.16 2.97 17.62
C ALA A 65 5.59 3.18 19.03
N ARG A 66 5.11 2.10 19.64
CA ARG A 66 4.64 2.11 21.03
C ARG A 66 5.84 2.25 21.98
N PRO A 67 5.74 3.04 23.05
CA PRO A 67 6.84 3.27 23.98
C PRO A 67 7.33 1.99 24.68
N ASP A 68 6.40 1.09 25.00
CA ASP A 68 6.63 -0.23 25.61
C ASP A 68 6.98 -1.33 24.59
N GLY A 69 6.94 -1.00 23.29
CA GLY A 69 7.28 -1.91 22.22
C GLY A 69 8.79 -2.11 22.04
N GLY A 70 9.15 -3.01 21.14
CA GLY A 70 10.54 -3.41 20.86
C GLY A 70 11.32 -2.45 19.93
N HIS A 71 10.69 -1.43 19.35
CA HIS A 71 11.39 -0.50 18.45
C HIS A 71 12.27 0.49 19.23
N ARG A 72 13.54 0.55 18.84
CA ARG A 72 14.50 1.59 19.22
C ARG A 72 15.22 2.09 17.95
N PRO A 73 15.72 3.34 17.91
CA PRO A 73 16.56 3.79 16.80
C PRO A 73 17.71 2.79 16.52
N GLY A 74 17.88 2.42 15.26
CA GLY A 74 18.84 1.40 14.83
C GLY A 74 18.30 -0.03 14.88
N THR A 75 17.02 -0.24 15.22
CA THR A 75 16.42 -1.59 15.18
C THR A 75 16.48 -2.15 13.76
N ARG A 76 17.07 -3.33 13.60
CA ARG A 76 17.17 -4.05 12.31
C ARG A 76 16.30 -5.30 12.24
N THR A 77 15.85 -5.83 13.38
CA THR A 77 14.91 -6.96 13.40
C THR A 77 13.55 -6.52 12.88
N GLY A 78 12.85 -7.42 12.18
CA GLY A 78 11.47 -7.20 11.75
C GLY A 78 10.53 -7.21 12.97
N LEU A 79 9.67 -6.20 13.08
CA LEU A 79 8.75 -6.05 14.21
C LEU A 79 7.30 -6.30 13.80
N SER A 80 6.53 -6.86 14.73
CA SER A 80 5.09 -7.04 14.57
C SER A 80 4.41 -5.70 14.38
N LYS A 81 3.33 -5.67 13.59
CA LYS A 81 2.51 -4.46 13.45
C LYS A 81 1.89 -3.97 14.77
N LYS A 82 1.81 -4.84 15.80
CA LYS A 82 1.32 -4.48 17.14
C LYS A 82 2.25 -3.54 17.89
N GLU A 83 3.54 -3.53 17.54
CA GLU A 83 4.59 -2.66 18.11
C GLU A 83 4.43 -1.19 17.69
N PHE A 84 3.49 -0.91 16.78
CA PHE A 84 3.25 0.41 16.23
C PHE A 84 1.78 0.80 16.39
N PHE A 85 1.53 2.10 16.50
CA PHE A 85 0.18 2.63 16.41
C PHE A 85 -0.33 2.43 14.97
N ALA A 86 -1.50 1.81 14.85
CA ALA A 86 -2.10 1.38 13.58
C ALA A 86 -3.62 1.35 13.68
N LEU A 87 -4.31 1.57 12.56
CA LEU A 87 -5.78 1.72 12.50
C LEU A 87 -6.59 0.57 13.13
N VAL A 88 -6.01 -0.63 13.23
CA VAL A 88 -6.65 -1.77 13.89
C VAL A 88 -6.93 -1.51 15.38
N SER A 89 -6.11 -0.74 16.06
CA SER A 89 -6.28 -0.39 17.48
C SER A 89 -6.49 1.11 17.67
N ASP A 90 -5.90 1.92 16.78
CA ASP A 90 -5.74 3.37 16.95
C ASP A 90 -6.48 4.11 15.81
N HIS A 91 -7.76 3.79 15.66
CA HIS A 91 -8.60 4.22 14.53
C HIS A 91 -8.77 5.75 14.40
N ARG A 92 -8.59 6.50 15.49
CA ARG A 92 -8.59 7.98 15.51
C ARG A 92 -7.61 8.59 14.50
N LEU A 93 -6.51 7.90 14.20
CA LEU A 93 -5.53 8.33 13.21
C LEU A 93 -6.12 8.46 11.80
N ALA A 94 -7.15 7.68 11.45
CA ALA A 94 -7.80 7.78 10.14
C ALA A 94 -8.75 8.99 10.01
N GLY A 95 -9.01 9.71 11.10
CA GLY A 95 -9.73 10.99 11.08
C GLY A 95 -8.85 12.20 10.74
N LEU A 96 -7.53 11.98 10.60
CA LEU A 96 -6.58 13.03 10.23
C LEU A 96 -6.40 13.06 8.71
N ASP A 97 -6.42 14.26 8.12
CA ASP A 97 -5.86 14.49 6.79
C ASP A 97 -4.36 14.78 6.94
N THR A 98 -3.53 14.06 6.19
CA THR A 98 -2.08 14.07 6.39
C THR A 98 -1.35 14.10 5.07
N HIS A 99 -0.34 14.97 4.96
CA HIS A 99 0.55 15.04 3.81
C HIS A 99 1.99 15.17 4.29
N LEU A 100 2.85 14.26 3.87
CA LEU A 100 4.30 14.34 4.00
C LEU A 100 4.89 14.80 2.66
N ASP A 101 5.57 15.94 2.70
CA ASP A 101 6.54 16.29 1.67
C ASP A 101 7.79 15.43 1.90
N VAL A 102 8.08 14.55 0.93
CA VAL A 102 9.16 13.55 1.03
C VAL A 102 10.53 14.14 0.72
N GLU A 103 10.62 15.33 0.16
CA GLU A 103 11.90 16.01 -0.10
C GLU A 103 12.40 16.74 1.15
N SER A 104 11.48 17.36 1.88
CA SER A 104 11.77 18.14 3.09
C SER A 104 11.46 17.41 4.40
N ASP A 105 10.85 16.21 4.33
CA ASP A 105 10.29 15.49 5.48
C ASP A 105 9.28 16.30 6.32
N VAL A 106 8.66 17.32 5.73
CA VAL A 106 7.65 18.14 6.41
C VAL A 106 6.30 17.43 6.40
N LEU A 107 5.86 17.01 7.59
CA LEU A 107 4.53 16.48 7.82
C LEU A 107 3.54 17.60 8.13
N THR A 108 2.51 17.72 7.31
CA THR A 108 1.33 18.56 7.55
C THR A 108 0.17 17.67 7.98
N VAL A 109 -0.53 18.06 9.04
CA VAL A 109 -1.75 17.40 9.52
C VAL A 109 -2.88 18.43 9.56
N ARG A 110 -4.04 18.05 9.02
CA ARG A 110 -5.25 18.86 9.02
C ARG A 110 -6.41 18.16 9.70
N VAL A 111 -7.24 18.97 10.34
CA VAL A 111 -8.54 18.56 10.89
C VAL A 111 -9.57 19.55 10.39
N ALA A 112 -10.65 19.05 9.77
CA ALA A 112 -11.69 19.87 9.16
C ALA A 112 -11.14 20.96 8.20
N GLY A 113 -10.06 20.64 7.46
CA GLY A 113 -9.42 21.56 6.51
C GLY A 113 -8.43 22.57 7.10
N HIS A 114 -8.27 22.61 8.42
CA HIS A 114 -7.32 23.51 9.08
C HIS A 114 -6.02 22.81 9.44
N ASP A 115 -4.88 23.42 9.13
CA ASP A 115 -3.56 22.95 9.54
C ASP A 115 -3.45 22.99 11.08
N VAL A 116 -3.29 21.81 11.70
CA VAL A 116 -3.12 21.64 13.16
C VAL A 116 -1.71 21.19 13.55
N LEU A 117 -0.92 20.76 12.57
CA LEU A 117 0.51 20.48 12.70
C LEU A 117 1.19 20.75 11.36
N LYS A 118 2.34 21.42 11.39
CA LYS A 118 3.33 21.43 10.31
C LYS A 118 4.69 21.26 10.95
N ALA A 119 5.36 20.15 10.68
CA ALA A 119 6.58 19.77 11.38
C ALA A 119 7.58 19.08 10.45
N ASP A 120 8.82 19.58 10.44
CA ASP A 120 9.96 18.91 9.79
C ASP A 120 10.40 17.71 10.64
N LEU A 121 10.11 16.49 10.17
CA LEU A 121 10.42 15.26 10.88
C LEU A 121 11.92 14.91 10.87
N GLY A 122 12.73 15.61 10.07
CA GLY A 122 14.19 15.49 10.04
C GLY A 122 14.89 16.28 11.17
N THR A 123 14.20 17.22 11.80
CA THR A 123 14.74 18.04 12.90
C THR A 123 14.29 17.52 14.27
N ALA A 124 15.10 17.74 15.31
CA ALA A 124 14.73 17.40 16.68
C ALA A 124 13.47 18.17 17.15
N GLU A 125 13.34 19.44 16.75
CA GLU A 125 12.20 20.28 17.09
C GLU A 125 10.90 19.77 16.45
N GLY A 126 10.91 19.53 15.13
CA GLY A 126 9.74 19.07 14.40
C GLY A 126 9.36 17.63 14.75
N ALA A 127 10.34 16.73 14.93
CA ALA A 127 10.08 15.39 15.48
C ALA A 127 9.43 15.48 16.87
N GLY A 128 9.93 16.34 17.75
CA GLY A 128 9.35 16.58 19.07
C GLY A 128 7.92 17.14 19.00
N ALA A 129 7.65 18.07 18.08
CA ALA A 129 6.32 18.62 17.85
C ALA A 129 5.32 17.55 17.36
N ALA A 130 5.74 16.70 16.43
CA ALA A 130 4.95 15.58 15.94
C ALA A 130 4.66 14.56 17.06
N VAL A 131 5.66 14.18 17.86
CA VAL A 131 5.47 13.27 19.01
C VAL A 131 4.46 13.85 20.00
N ARG A 132 4.57 15.13 20.39
CA ARG A 132 3.60 15.80 21.27
C ARG A 132 2.20 15.85 20.67
N PHE A 133 2.09 16.07 19.35
CA PHE A 133 0.82 16.06 18.65
C PHE A 133 0.16 14.67 18.68
N PHE A 134 0.88 13.64 18.27
CA PHE A 134 0.31 12.28 18.23
C PHE A 134 0.06 11.70 19.62
N THR A 135 0.83 12.09 20.63
CA THR A 135 0.53 11.75 22.04
C THR A 135 -0.90 12.18 22.42
N ARG A 136 -1.30 13.40 22.03
CA ARG A 136 -2.64 13.94 22.28
C ARG A 136 -3.71 13.25 21.42
N VAL A 137 -3.45 13.03 20.13
CA VAL A 137 -4.40 12.35 19.22
C VAL A 137 -4.70 10.92 19.67
N LEU A 138 -3.68 10.23 20.16
CA LEU A 138 -3.76 8.85 20.63
C LEU A 138 -4.26 8.73 22.07
N ASP A 139 -4.53 9.86 22.75
CA ASP A 139 -5.00 9.90 24.14
C ASP A 139 -4.12 9.09 25.09
N LEU A 140 -2.79 9.26 24.96
CA LEU A 140 -1.85 8.48 25.75
C LEU A 140 -1.76 8.99 27.19
N PRO A 141 -1.50 8.08 28.18
CA PRO A 141 -1.30 8.47 29.57
C PRO A 141 -0.19 9.51 29.76
N ALA A 142 -0.33 10.33 30.80
CA ALA A 142 0.68 11.31 31.17
C ALA A 142 2.08 10.65 31.33
N GLY A 143 3.10 11.30 30.78
CA GLY A 143 4.48 10.79 30.79
C GLY A 143 4.79 9.72 29.75
N THR A 144 3.80 9.32 28.93
CA THR A 144 4.02 8.38 27.81
C THR A 144 3.95 9.11 26.47
N ALA A 145 4.76 8.66 25.50
CA ALA A 145 4.81 9.23 24.16
C ALA A 145 5.16 8.14 23.14
N PRO A 146 4.69 8.23 21.88
CA PRO A 146 5.17 7.35 20.83
C PRO A 146 6.65 7.63 20.53
N VAL A 147 7.34 6.61 20.03
CA VAL A 147 8.67 6.78 19.44
C VAL A 147 8.49 7.00 17.94
N LEU A 148 8.93 8.14 17.42
CA LEU A 148 8.93 8.39 15.97
C LEU A 148 10.01 7.50 15.33
N ALA A 149 9.57 6.52 14.56
CA ALA A 149 10.42 5.53 13.92
C ALA A 149 10.75 5.95 12.49
N ARG A 150 12.05 5.99 12.17
CA ARG A 150 12.59 6.10 10.81
C ARG A 150 13.90 5.33 10.77
N GLU A 151 14.02 4.40 9.82
CA GLU A 151 15.23 3.60 9.64
C GLU A 151 15.64 3.64 8.17
N PRO A 152 16.85 4.13 7.83
CA PRO A 152 17.31 4.19 6.45
C PRO A 152 17.15 2.85 5.72
N GLY A 153 16.49 2.90 4.56
CA GLY A 153 16.24 1.74 3.71
C GLY A 153 15.15 0.77 4.21
N ARG A 154 14.48 1.03 5.34
CA ARG A 154 13.38 0.18 5.84
C ARG A 154 12.02 0.85 5.69
N ARG A 155 10.98 0.02 5.74
CA ARG A 155 9.57 0.44 5.70
C ARG A 155 8.79 -0.26 6.80
N PHE A 156 7.82 0.41 7.39
CA PHE A 156 7.00 -0.14 8.48
C PHE A 156 5.68 -0.75 7.97
N THR A 157 5.77 -1.59 6.94
CA THR A 157 4.58 -2.28 6.37
C THR A 157 4.03 -3.33 7.32
N ASP A 158 2.87 -3.92 6.99
CA ASP A 158 2.30 -5.00 7.80
C ASP A 158 3.04 -6.34 7.60
N ALA A 159 3.94 -6.41 6.61
CA ALA A 159 4.85 -7.51 6.39
C ALA A 159 6.19 -7.35 7.14
N ASN A 160 6.35 -6.31 7.97
CA ASN A 160 7.57 -6.02 8.71
C ASN A 160 8.12 -7.23 9.50
N ALA A 161 7.25 -7.97 10.18
CA ALA A 161 7.63 -9.18 10.93
C ALA A 161 8.18 -10.33 10.07
N LEU A 162 8.05 -10.26 8.74
CA LEU A 162 8.55 -11.28 7.81
C LEU A 162 9.97 -10.96 7.28
N GLY A 163 10.56 -9.82 7.68
CA GLY A 163 11.89 -9.38 7.27
C GLY A 163 11.88 -8.23 6.25
N ASP A 164 13.07 -7.71 5.93
CA ASP A 164 13.23 -6.50 5.11
C ASP A 164 12.74 -6.68 3.66
N GLY A 165 12.90 -7.87 3.06
CA GLY A 165 12.40 -8.16 1.71
C GLY A 165 10.88 -7.99 1.59
N PRO A 166 10.08 -8.68 2.43
CA PRO A 166 8.62 -8.50 2.45
C PRO A 166 8.12 -7.08 2.73
N MET A 167 8.92 -6.21 3.36
CA MET A 167 8.58 -4.80 3.51
C MET A 167 8.53 -4.03 2.18
N ASN A 168 9.16 -4.59 1.13
CA ASN A 168 9.20 -4.00 -0.20
C ASN A 168 8.07 -4.50 -1.11
N TRP A 169 7.14 -5.32 -0.62
CA TRP A 169 6.00 -5.71 -1.43
C TRP A 169 5.01 -4.56 -1.63
N LEU A 170 4.50 -4.42 -2.85
CA LEU A 170 3.41 -3.50 -3.15
C LEU A 170 2.08 -4.20 -2.92
N THR A 171 1.08 -3.49 -2.39
CA THR A 171 -0.29 -4.03 -2.28
C THR A 171 -1.13 -3.63 -3.49
N VAL A 172 -1.76 -4.62 -4.12
CA VAL A 172 -2.67 -4.44 -5.26
C VAL A 172 -4.08 -4.88 -4.87
N VAL A 173 -5.10 -4.08 -5.20
CA VAL A 173 -6.52 -4.44 -5.04
C VAL A 173 -7.25 -4.21 -6.36
N ASN A 174 -8.08 -5.17 -6.74
CA ASN A 174 -8.95 -5.07 -7.90
C ASN A 174 -10.29 -4.44 -7.51
N LEU A 175 -10.66 -3.33 -8.17
CA LEU A 175 -11.91 -2.63 -7.95
C LEU A 175 -13.14 -3.46 -8.34
N ALA A 176 -13.01 -4.40 -9.28
CA ALA A 176 -14.07 -5.35 -9.59
C ALA A 176 -14.42 -6.24 -8.38
N SER A 177 -13.43 -6.63 -7.57
CA SER A 177 -13.65 -7.38 -6.31
C SER A 177 -14.36 -6.54 -5.26
N VAL A 178 -14.05 -5.24 -5.19
CA VAL A 178 -14.75 -4.31 -4.29
C VAL A 178 -16.21 -4.19 -4.71
N ARG A 179 -16.49 -3.95 -5.99
CA ARG A 179 -17.87 -3.83 -6.50
C ARG A 179 -18.68 -5.12 -6.39
N ASP A 180 -18.07 -6.29 -6.59
CA ASP A 180 -18.77 -7.58 -6.34
C ASP A 180 -19.12 -7.74 -4.85
N LEU A 181 -18.23 -7.33 -3.94
CA LEU A 181 -18.55 -7.31 -2.51
C LEU A 181 -19.71 -6.36 -2.22
N GLU A 182 -19.67 -5.13 -2.73
CA GLU A 182 -20.76 -4.14 -2.58
C GLU A 182 -22.10 -4.70 -3.07
N ALA A 183 -22.12 -5.33 -4.25
CA ALA A 183 -23.32 -5.90 -4.84
C ALA A 183 -23.91 -7.05 -3.99
N ARG A 184 -23.06 -7.90 -3.39
CA ARG A 184 -23.50 -9.01 -2.54
C ARG A 184 -24.02 -8.58 -1.18
N THR A 185 -23.56 -7.44 -0.68
CA THR A 185 -23.88 -6.98 0.68
C THR A 185 -24.85 -5.81 0.71
N GLY A 186 -25.09 -5.16 -0.44
CA GLY A 186 -25.91 -3.94 -0.51
C GLY A 186 -25.27 -2.75 0.21
N THR A 187 -23.95 -2.73 0.37
CA THR A 187 -23.22 -1.69 1.10
C THR A 187 -22.21 -1.00 0.20
N THR A 188 -22.08 0.32 0.29
CA THR A 188 -20.98 1.06 -0.36
C THR A 188 -19.68 0.90 0.42
N ILE A 189 -18.58 0.64 -0.28
CA ILE A 189 -17.26 0.36 0.29
C ILE A 189 -16.22 1.27 -0.35
N ASP A 190 -15.68 2.21 0.41
CA ASP A 190 -14.52 3.00 -0.02
C ASP A 190 -13.27 2.09 -0.19
N PRO A 191 -12.70 1.95 -1.40
CA PRO A 191 -11.51 1.14 -1.64
C PRO A 191 -10.28 1.57 -0.81
N LYS A 192 -10.22 2.83 -0.35
CA LYS A 192 -9.11 3.34 0.50
C LYS A 192 -9.03 2.60 1.84
N ARG A 193 -10.11 1.94 2.29
CA ARG A 193 -10.10 1.04 3.46
C ARG A 193 -9.06 -0.07 3.33
N PHE A 194 -8.76 -0.51 2.11
CA PHE A 194 -7.79 -1.58 1.85
C PHE A 194 -6.33 -1.13 1.82
N ARG A 195 -6.07 0.19 1.87
CA ARG A 195 -4.73 0.79 1.93
C ARG A 195 -3.74 0.18 0.94
N ALA A 196 -4.24 -0.03 -0.28
CA ALA A 196 -3.47 -0.58 -1.38
C ALA A 196 -2.58 0.51 -1.99
N ASN A 197 -1.40 0.11 -2.48
CA ASN A 197 -0.55 1.01 -3.24
C ASN A 197 -1.06 1.20 -4.67
N VAL A 198 -1.71 0.16 -5.22
CA VAL A 198 -2.23 0.16 -6.59
C VAL A 198 -3.66 -0.35 -6.57
N LEU A 199 -4.59 0.45 -7.10
CA LEU A 199 -5.94 -0.01 -7.42
C LEU A 199 -6.00 -0.28 -8.91
N VAL A 200 -6.41 -1.49 -9.28
CA VAL A 200 -6.57 -1.92 -10.68
C VAL A 200 -8.03 -2.19 -10.98
N ASP A 201 -8.40 -2.17 -12.26
CA ASP A 201 -9.75 -2.48 -12.72
C ASP A 201 -9.73 -3.16 -14.11
N GLY A 202 -10.86 -3.71 -14.55
CA GLY A 202 -11.02 -4.43 -15.82
C GLY A 202 -10.76 -5.94 -15.73
N LEU A 203 -10.07 -6.39 -14.67
CA LEU A 203 -9.93 -7.81 -14.37
C LEU A 203 -11.24 -8.36 -13.77
N SER A 204 -11.52 -9.64 -14.01
CA SER A 204 -12.64 -10.34 -13.37
C SER A 204 -12.56 -10.22 -11.84
N ALA A 205 -13.70 -10.04 -11.18
CA ALA A 205 -13.75 -9.93 -9.73
C ALA A 205 -13.05 -11.14 -9.07
N TRP A 206 -12.22 -10.87 -8.07
CA TRP A 206 -11.43 -11.81 -7.27
C TRP A 206 -10.29 -12.53 -8.01
N SER A 207 -10.14 -12.36 -9.33
CA SER A 207 -9.11 -13.06 -10.10
C SER A 207 -7.69 -12.66 -9.70
N GLU A 208 -7.51 -11.50 -9.05
CA GLU A 208 -6.20 -11.08 -8.52
C GLU A 208 -5.66 -12.07 -7.48
N LEU A 209 -6.54 -12.79 -6.75
CA LEU A 209 -6.11 -13.76 -5.74
C LEU A 209 -5.43 -14.98 -6.34
N ASP A 210 -5.66 -15.27 -7.62
CA ASP A 210 -5.07 -16.38 -8.36
C ASP A 210 -3.72 -16.02 -8.97
N LEU A 211 -3.35 -14.73 -8.99
CA LEU A 211 -2.06 -14.26 -9.48
C LEU A 211 -0.89 -14.54 -8.52
N VAL A 212 -1.18 -15.06 -7.32
CA VAL A 212 -0.12 -15.48 -6.40
C VAL A 212 0.63 -16.66 -6.99
N GLY A 213 1.96 -16.53 -7.06
CA GLY A 213 2.85 -17.46 -7.76
C GLY A 213 3.02 -17.17 -9.25
N GLN A 214 2.28 -16.21 -9.81
CA GLN A 214 2.36 -15.85 -11.23
C GLN A 214 3.06 -14.50 -11.45
N GLU A 215 3.64 -14.34 -12.63
CA GLU A 215 4.18 -13.08 -13.10
C GLU A 215 3.20 -12.41 -14.07
N PHE A 216 3.08 -11.09 -13.98
CA PHE A 216 2.20 -10.30 -14.81
C PHE A 216 2.73 -8.87 -14.94
N TYR A 217 2.10 -8.08 -15.81
CA TYR A 217 2.49 -6.69 -16.03
C TYR A 217 1.53 -5.73 -15.32
N LEU A 218 2.10 -4.78 -14.58
CA LEU A 218 1.45 -3.59 -14.07
C LEU A 218 2.06 -2.39 -14.79
N GLY A 219 1.32 -1.80 -15.74
CA GLY A 219 1.90 -0.89 -16.72
C GLY A 219 3.01 -1.59 -17.51
N GLY A 220 4.17 -0.93 -17.64
CA GLY A 220 5.38 -1.53 -18.22
C GLY A 220 6.21 -2.37 -17.24
N VAL A 221 5.78 -2.52 -15.99
CA VAL A 221 6.57 -3.16 -14.93
C VAL A 221 6.13 -4.61 -14.75
N ARG A 222 7.06 -5.55 -14.95
CA ARG A 222 6.86 -6.96 -14.59
C ARG A 222 6.93 -7.15 -13.08
N VAL A 223 5.91 -7.78 -12.52
CA VAL A 223 5.77 -8.07 -11.10
C VAL A 223 5.40 -9.54 -10.88
N ARG A 224 5.62 -10.05 -9.66
CA ARG A 224 5.20 -11.38 -9.23
C ARG A 224 4.21 -11.28 -8.08
N GLY A 225 3.08 -11.98 -8.16
CA GLY A 225 2.19 -12.14 -7.00
C GLY A 225 2.84 -13.04 -5.95
N VAL A 226 2.99 -12.55 -4.73
CA VAL A 226 3.72 -13.27 -3.66
C VAL A 226 2.84 -13.72 -2.51
N ARG A 227 1.74 -13.00 -2.23
CA ARG A 227 0.88 -13.33 -1.09
C ARG A 227 -0.53 -12.78 -1.23
N ARG A 228 -1.55 -13.57 -0.90
CA ARG A 228 -2.92 -13.07 -0.71
C ARG A 228 -2.99 -12.16 0.52
N THR A 229 -3.64 -11.02 0.41
CA THR A 229 -3.70 -10.07 1.52
C THR A 229 -4.86 -10.38 2.45
N LYS A 230 -4.54 -10.98 3.62
CA LYS A 230 -5.53 -11.20 4.69
C LYS A 230 -5.93 -9.85 5.28
N ARG A 231 -7.23 -9.53 5.21
CA ARG A 231 -7.80 -8.30 5.76
C ARG A 231 -8.04 -8.46 7.26
N CYS A 232 -7.91 -7.33 7.96
CA CYS A 232 -8.07 -7.23 9.40
C CYS A 232 -8.93 -6.02 9.72
N ALA A 233 -9.34 -5.86 10.98
CA ALA A 233 -10.27 -4.81 11.41
C ALA A 233 -9.83 -3.35 11.12
N ALA A 234 -8.61 -3.13 10.61
CA ALA A 234 -8.24 -1.84 10.03
C ALA A 234 -9.12 -1.45 8.83
N THR A 235 -9.61 -2.41 8.04
CA THR A 235 -10.52 -2.12 6.90
C THR A 235 -11.90 -1.67 7.34
N GLU A 236 -12.23 -1.85 8.62
CA GLU A 236 -13.53 -1.46 9.20
C GLU A 236 -13.57 0.00 9.61
N VAL A 237 -12.42 0.67 9.57
CA VAL A 237 -12.27 2.09 9.89
C VAL A 237 -12.50 2.92 8.62
N ALA A 238 -13.44 3.85 8.70
CA ALA A 238 -13.76 4.81 7.66
C ALA A 238 -12.59 5.78 7.41
N PRO A 239 -12.11 5.90 6.16
CA PRO A 239 -11.17 6.95 5.78
C PRO A 239 -11.75 8.34 6.02
N GLY A 240 -10.96 9.26 6.56
CA GLY A 240 -11.35 10.66 6.79
C GLY A 240 -12.11 10.92 8.09
N THR A 241 -12.85 9.95 8.62
CA THR A 241 -13.57 10.12 9.91
C THR A 241 -12.97 9.31 11.05
N GLY A 242 -12.29 8.20 10.76
CA GLY A 242 -11.76 7.29 11.77
C GLY A 242 -12.82 6.49 12.54
N LEU A 243 -14.08 6.51 12.10
CA LEU A 243 -15.17 5.72 12.71
C LEU A 243 -15.09 4.26 12.28
N ARG A 244 -15.37 3.33 13.20
CA ARG A 244 -15.63 1.93 12.83
C ARG A 244 -17.08 1.79 12.42
N ASP A 245 -17.32 1.72 11.13
CA ASP A 245 -18.66 1.86 10.54
C ASP A 245 -19.09 0.68 9.67
N LEU A 246 -18.15 -0.16 9.23
CA LEU A 246 -18.44 -1.24 8.31
C LEU A 246 -17.66 -2.51 8.67
N PRO A 247 -18.31 -3.66 8.95
CA PRO A 247 -17.63 -4.91 9.32
C PRO A 247 -17.07 -5.64 8.09
N VAL A 248 -16.18 -4.97 7.33
CA VAL A 248 -15.63 -5.44 6.03
C VAL A 248 -15.08 -6.86 6.11
N VAL A 249 -14.39 -7.23 7.20
CA VAL A 249 -13.82 -8.59 7.34
C VAL A 249 -14.95 -9.63 7.38
N THR A 250 -16.00 -9.37 8.16
CA THR A 250 -17.19 -10.21 8.24
C THR A 250 -17.92 -10.29 6.90
N LEU A 251 -18.04 -9.17 6.19
CA LEU A 251 -18.68 -9.12 4.87
C LEU A 251 -17.96 -10.02 3.86
N ILE A 252 -16.63 -9.96 3.80
CA ILE A 252 -15.83 -10.86 2.93
C ILE A 252 -16.01 -12.32 3.38
N GLN A 253 -15.96 -12.61 4.68
CA GLN A 253 -16.12 -13.98 5.19
C GLN A 253 -17.47 -14.59 4.80
N ARG A 254 -18.57 -13.84 4.97
CA ARG A 254 -19.93 -14.31 4.68
C ARG A 254 -20.16 -14.55 3.19
N THR A 255 -19.55 -13.75 2.33
CA THR A 255 -19.77 -13.80 0.87
C THR A 255 -18.79 -14.70 0.13
N ARG A 256 -17.58 -14.92 0.68
CA ARG A 256 -16.50 -15.66 0.01
C ARG A 256 -15.92 -16.82 0.82
N GLY A 257 -16.26 -16.96 2.10
CA GLY A 257 -15.74 -18.01 2.98
C GLY A 257 -14.29 -17.79 3.45
N HIS A 258 -13.71 -16.62 3.20
CA HIS A 258 -12.33 -16.28 3.57
C HIS A 258 -12.17 -14.80 3.94
N HIS A 259 -10.98 -14.40 4.40
CA HIS A 259 -10.66 -13.00 4.73
C HIS A 259 -9.70 -12.31 3.74
N PHE A 260 -9.58 -12.82 2.50
CA PHE A 260 -8.67 -12.26 1.50
C PHE A 260 -9.36 -11.24 0.59
N MET A 261 -8.64 -10.17 0.27
CA MET A 261 -8.97 -9.28 -0.84
C MET A 261 -7.66 -8.64 -1.31
N GLY A 262 -7.38 -8.61 -2.61
CA GLY A 262 -6.10 -8.12 -3.11
C GLY A 262 -4.89 -8.99 -2.73
N ILE A 263 -3.74 -8.61 -3.26
CA ILE A 263 -2.48 -9.34 -3.16
C ILE A 263 -1.30 -8.42 -2.85
N HIS A 264 -0.22 -9.02 -2.39
CA HIS A 264 1.11 -8.43 -2.39
C HIS A 264 1.84 -8.85 -3.66
N VAL A 265 2.61 -7.93 -4.23
CA VAL A 265 3.46 -8.18 -5.39
C VAL A 265 4.90 -7.74 -5.14
N GLU A 266 5.83 -8.47 -5.73
CA GLU A 266 7.24 -8.11 -5.80
C GLU A 266 7.54 -7.51 -7.19
N VAL A 267 8.31 -6.42 -7.23
CA VAL A 267 8.76 -5.79 -8.47
C VAL A 267 9.96 -6.56 -9.03
N LEU A 268 9.87 -7.01 -10.29
CA LEU A 268 10.93 -7.79 -10.96
C LEU A 268 11.75 -6.97 -11.95
N THR A 269 11.21 -5.87 -12.45
CA THR A 269 11.86 -5.01 -13.45
C THR A 269 11.74 -3.55 -13.06
N ALA A 270 12.71 -2.73 -13.44
CA ALA A 270 12.59 -1.28 -13.25
C ALA A 270 11.63 -0.70 -14.29
N GLY A 271 10.88 0.33 -13.92
CA GLY A 271 10.03 1.03 -14.89
C GLY A 271 9.08 2.03 -14.26
N LEU A 272 8.45 2.83 -15.12
CA LEU A 272 7.41 3.77 -14.74
C LEU A 272 6.06 3.05 -14.62
N LEU A 273 5.40 3.23 -13.48
CA LEU A 273 4.01 2.87 -13.26
C LEU A 273 3.19 4.15 -13.18
N GLU A 274 2.13 4.27 -13.96
CA GLU A 274 1.27 5.46 -13.99
C GLU A 274 -0.21 5.09 -14.04
N LYS A 275 -1.07 6.02 -13.63
CA LYS A 275 -2.52 5.89 -13.83
C LYS A 275 -2.83 5.67 -15.31
N GLY A 276 -3.76 4.77 -15.59
CA GLY A 276 -4.08 4.33 -16.96
C GLY A 276 -3.12 3.28 -17.53
N GLY A 277 -2.02 2.97 -16.84
CA GLY A 277 -1.10 1.91 -17.24
C GLY A 277 -1.83 0.57 -17.37
N GLU A 278 -1.58 -0.15 -18.46
CA GLU A 278 -2.25 -1.41 -18.74
C GLU A 278 -1.85 -2.50 -17.74
N VAL A 279 -2.81 -3.32 -17.30
CA VAL A 279 -2.55 -4.54 -16.54
C VAL A 279 -2.72 -5.72 -17.47
N VAL A 280 -1.68 -6.51 -17.67
CA VAL A 280 -1.73 -7.69 -18.55
C VAL A 280 -1.42 -8.93 -17.73
N VAL A 281 -2.43 -9.78 -17.58
CA VAL A 281 -2.33 -11.08 -16.92
C VAL A 281 -2.20 -12.15 -18.00
N GLY A 282 -1.27 -13.06 -17.82
CA GLY A 282 -1.08 -14.17 -18.73
C GLY A 282 -0.04 -15.14 -18.20
N SER A 283 0.35 -16.09 -19.04
CA SER A 283 1.41 -17.04 -18.73
C SER A 283 2.38 -17.13 -19.90
N ALA A 284 3.67 -17.32 -19.60
CA ALA A 284 4.59 -17.85 -20.59
C ALA A 284 4.06 -19.20 -21.10
N PRO A 285 4.30 -19.57 -22.38
CA PRO A 285 3.94 -20.89 -22.88
C PRO A 285 4.51 -22.00 -21.97
N ALA A 286 3.73 -23.06 -21.74
CA ALA A 286 4.24 -24.25 -21.08
C ALA A 286 5.37 -24.84 -21.93
N GLY A 287 6.63 -24.71 -21.51
CA GLY A 287 7.76 -25.27 -22.25
C GLY A 287 9.16 -24.70 -21.99
N GLN A 288 9.32 -23.58 -21.28
CA GLN A 288 10.66 -23.06 -20.95
C GLN A 288 10.82 -22.93 -19.43
N ARG A 289 11.36 -23.97 -18.80
CA ARG A 289 12.13 -23.80 -17.56
C ARG A 289 13.46 -23.18 -17.97
N VAL A 290 13.66 -21.91 -17.64
CA VAL A 290 15.00 -21.31 -17.68
C VAL A 290 15.73 -21.90 -16.46
N GLY A 291 16.77 -22.69 -16.74
CA GLY A 291 17.66 -23.26 -15.72
C GLY A 291 18.53 -22.22 -15.04
#